data_AF-A0A1L9QXU2-F1
#
_entry.id   AF-A0A1L9QXU2-F1
#
_cell.length_a   1.000
_cell.length_b   1.000
_cell.length_c   1.000
_cell.angle_alpha   90.00
_cell.angle_beta   90.00
_cell.angle_gamma   90.00
#
_symmetry.space_group_name_H-M   'P 1'
#
loop_
_entity.id
_entity.type
_entity.pdbx_description
1 polymer ?
#
loop_
_entity_poly.entity_id
_entity_poly.type
_entity_poly.pdbx_seq_one_letter_code
_entity_poly.pdbx_strand_id
1 'polypeptide(L)' 'MLLQKIIEELQEIPDDQLAQIYELIHSFRLSLTEETKKTRTPGLLPGKLSDSFFDPLPEEELQEWE' A
#
# COMPACT_ATOMS: atom_id res chain seq x y z
N MET A 1 -30.14 -7.57 -4.97
CA MET A 1 -28.85 -7.98 -4.33
C MET A 1 -28.45 -6.90 -3.33
N LEU A 2 -27.66 -7.22 -2.30
CA LEU A 2 -27.32 -6.27 -1.22
C LEU A 2 -26.66 -4.97 -1.74
N LEU A 3 -25.73 -5.09 -2.69
CA LEU A 3 -25.06 -3.94 -3.32
C LEU A 3 -26.04 -2.98 -4.00
N GLN A 4 -27.03 -3.53 -4.72
CA GLN A 4 -28.04 -2.73 -5.41
C GLN A 4 -28.86 -1.89 -4.44
N LYS A 5 -29.28 -2.49 -3.31
CA LYS A 5 -30.01 -1.79 -2.26
C LYS A 5 -29.18 -0.67 -1.64
N ILE A 6 -27.88 -0.89 -1.45
CA ILE A 6 -26.97 0.15 -0.94
C ILE A 6 -26.87 1.32 -1.92
N ILE A 7 -26.76 1.06 -3.23
CA ILE A 7 -26.69 2.12 -4.25
C ILE A 7 -27.99 2.93 -4.28
N GLU A 8 -29.15 2.27 -4.20
CA GLU A 8 -30.46 2.94 -4.16
C GLU A 8 -30.57 3.88 -2.95
N GLU A 9 -30.19 3.42 -1.75
CA GLU A 9 -30.19 4.26 -0.54
C GLU A 9 -29.24 5.46 -0.65
N LEU A 10 -28.07 5.28 -1.29
CA LEU A 10 -27.10 6.36 -1.49
C LEU A 10 -27.59 7.44 -2.47
N GLN A 11 -28.48 7.10 -3.39
CA GLN A 11 -29.05 8.05 -4.37
C GLN A 11 -30.10 8.98 -3.75
N GLU A 12 -30.72 8.58 -2.64
CA GLU A 12 -31.71 9.38 -1.91
C GLU A 12 -31.06 10.38 -0.93
N ILE A 13 -29.74 10.30 -0.73
CA ILE A 13 -28.99 11.18 0.18
C ILE A 13 -28.68 12.51 -0.53
N PRO A 14 -28.91 13.66 0.13
CA PRO A 14 -28.56 14.96 -0.45
C PRO A 14 -27.04 15.17 -0.53
N ASP A 15 -26.59 15.91 -1.55
CA ASP A 15 -25.17 16.10 -1.90
C ASP A 15 -24.29 16.62 -0.75
N ASP A 16 -24.86 17.42 0.15
CA ASP A 16 -24.18 17.97 1.32
C ASP A 16 -23.76 16.89 2.33
N GLN A 17 -24.43 15.74 2.32
CA GLN A 17 -24.12 14.60 3.17
C GLN A 17 -23.29 13.52 2.45
N LEU A 18 -23.20 13.56 1.12
CA LEU A 18 -22.39 12.62 0.35
C LEU A 18 -20.90 12.68 0.73
N ALA A 19 -20.40 13.84 1.14
CA ALA A 19 -19.04 13.98 1.64
C ALA A 19 -18.77 13.10 2.87
N GLN A 20 -19.70 13.07 3.84
CA GLN A 20 -19.55 12.28 5.06
C GLN A 20 -19.62 10.77 4.76
N ILE A 21 -20.51 10.38 3.85
CA ILE A 21 -20.62 9.00 3.38
C ILE A 21 -19.36 8.58 2.63
N TYR A 22 -18.82 9.44 1.78
CA TYR A 22 -17.58 9.18 1.06
C TYR A 22 -16.43 8.94 2.04
N GLU A 23 -16.27 9.77 3.06
CA GLU A 23 -15.24 9.59 4.10
C GLU A 23 -15.39 8.25 4.84
N LEU A 24 -16.62 7.85 5.15
CA LEU A 24 -16.88 6.55 5.79
C LEU A 24 -16.49 5.38 4.89
N ILE A 25 -16.90 5.40 3.61
CA ILE A 25 -16.55 4.36 2.64
C ILE A 25 -15.04 4.35 2.37
N HIS A 26 -14.43 5.53 2.26
CA HIS A 26 -13.00 5.69 2.00
C HIS A 26 -12.16 5.14 3.15
N SER A 27 -12.48 5.51 4.39
CA SER A 27 -11.78 5.03 5.59
C SER A 27 -11.93 3.52 5.76
N PHE A 28 -13.14 2.98 5.55
CA PHE A 28 -13.38 1.54 5.58
C PHE A 28 -12.57 0.78 4.51
N ARG A 29 -12.47 1.34 3.29
CA ARG A 29 -11.63 0.76 2.24
C ARG A 29 -10.15 0.84 2.58
N LEU A 30 -9.72 1.92 3.22
CA LEU A 30 -8.34 2.10 3.66
C LEU A 30 -7.97 1.05 4.70
N SER A 31 -8.81 0.81 5.72
CA SER A 31 -8.56 -0.22 6.73
C SER A 31 -8.46 -1.63 6.13
N LEU A 32 -9.30 -1.97 5.15
CA LEU A 32 -9.20 -3.22 4.40
C LEU A 32 -7.89 -3.33 3.61
N THR A 33 -7.38 -2.19 3.12
CA THR A 33 -6.12 -2.14 2.36
C THR A 33 -4.90 -2.20 3.30
N GLU A 34 -4.98 -1.64 4.50
CA GLU A 34 -3.91 -1.69 5.49
C GLU A 34 -3.66 -3.11 6.02
N GLU A 35 -4.70 -3.94 6.15
CA GLU A 35 -4.52 -5.39 6.43
C GLU A 35 -3.69 -6.11 5.35
N THR A 36 -3.67 -5.59 4.11
CA THR A 36 -2.87 -6.17 3.01
C THR A 36 -1.44 -5.64 2.95
N LYS A 37 -1.15 -4.51 3.60
CA LYS A 37 0.22 -4.00 3.70
C LYS A 37 0.95 -4.78 4.79
N LYS A 38 1.45 -5.97 4.44
CA LYS A 38 2.47 -6.66 5.24
C LYS A 38 3.53 -5.65 5.64
N THR A 39 3.66 -5.43 6.94
CA THR A 39 4.74 -4.64 7.52
C THR A 39 6.04 -5.17 6.94
N ARG A 40 6.72 -4.37 6.13
CA ARG A 40 8.02 -4.77 5.58
C ARG A 40 8.95 -4.85 6.78
N THR A 41 9.28 -6.04 7.24
CA THR A 41 10.26 -6.20 8.31
C THR A 41 11.61 -5.70 7.79
N PRO A 42 12.17 -4.63 8.35
CA PRO A 42 13.48 -4.14 7.93
C PRO A 42 14.51 -5.26 8.07
N GLY A 43 15.44 -5.38 7.11
CA GLY A 43 16.50 -6.39 7.15
C GLY A 43 16.12 -7.79 6.63
N LEU A 44 14.89 -8.00 6.15
CA LEU A 44 14.50 -9.22 5.45
C LEU A 44 14.29 -8.94 3.95
N LEU A 45 15.35 -9.10 3.18
CA LEU A 45 15.25 -9.11 1.71
C LEU A 45 14.54 -10.41 1.28
N PRO A 46 13.43 -10.37 0.52
CA PRO A 46 12.83 -11.57 -0.01
C PRO A 46 13.76 -12.20 -1.07
N GLY A 47 14.11 -13.47 -0.91
CA GLY A 47 15.00 -14.20 -1.81
C GLY A 47 16.32 -14.60 -1.16
N LYS A 48 17.28 -15.05 -1.97
CA LYS A 48 18.63 -15.40 -1.53
C LYS A 48 19.60 -14.38 -2.12
N LEU A 49 20.40 -13.72 -1.28
CA LEU A 49 21.51 -12.90 -1.75
C LEU A 49 22.57 -13.82 -2.37
N SER A 50 23.24 -13.36 -3.43
CA SER A 50 24.47 -14.01 -3.89
C SER A 50 25.56 -13.80 -2.86
N ASP A 51 26.49 -14.75 -2.74
CA ASP A 51 27.61 -14.64 -1.80
C ASP A 51 28.46 -13.40 -2.14
N SER A 52 28.52 -13.02 -3.41
CA SER A 52 29.22 -11.83 -3.93
C SER A 52 28.65 -10.49 -3.47
N PHE A 53 27.45 -10.46 -2.88
CA PHE A 53 26.90 -9.23 -2.30
C PHE A 53 27.74 -8.72 -1.12
N PHE A 54 28.43 -9.63 -0.42
CA PHE A 54 29.26 -9.31 0.75
C PHE A 54 30.74 -9.15 0.40
N ASP A 55 31.11 -9.33 -0.87
CA ASP A 55 32.47 -9.12 -1.33
C ASP A 55 32.79 -7.62 -1.36
N PRO A 56 34.06 -7.23 -1.14
CA PRO A 56 34.46 -5.84 -1.28
C PRO A 56 34.19 -5.36 -2.70
N LEU A 57 33.79 -4.08 -2.82
CA LEU A 57 33.60 -3.44 -4.11
C LEU A 57 34.92 -3.46 -4.90
N PRO A 58 34.91 -3.76 -6.21
CA PRO A 58 36.10 -3.69 -7.05
C PRO A 58 36.74 -2.29 -7.01
N GLU A 59 38.06 -2.24 -7.15
CA GLU A 59 38.81 -0.98 -7.10
C GLU A 59 38.39 -0.02 -8.22
N GLU A 60 38.04 -0.56 -9.39
CA GLU A 60 37.52 0.19 -10.52
C GLU A 60 36.18 0.87 -10.20
N GLU A 61 35.32 0.21 -9.44
CA GLU A 61 34.04 0.77 -9.03
C GLU A 61 34.19 1.78 -7.89
N LEU A 62 35.17 1.62 -6.99
CA LEU A 62 35.47 2.59 -5.93
C LEU A 62 35.98 3.93 -6.50
N GLN A 63 36.78 3.89 -7.56
CA GLN A 63 37.34 5.09 -8.19
C GLN A 63 36.28 6.02 -8.79
N GLU A 64 35.12 5.48 -9.21
CA GLU A 64 34.01 6.28 -9.76
C GLU A 64 33.25 7.08 -8.68
N TRP A 65 33.55 6.87 -7.39
CA TRP A 65 32.90 7.54 -6.25
C TRP A 65 33.80 8.56 -5.53
N GLU A 66 35.08 8.68 -5.90
CA GLU A 66 36.03 9.67 -5.38
C GLU A 66 36.17 10.88 -6.31
#